data_AF-A0A231P3H5-F1
#
_entry.id   AF-A0A231P3H5-F1
#
_cell.length_a   1.000
_cell.length_b   1.000
_cell.length_c   1.000
_cell.angle_alpha   90.00
_cell.angle_beta   90.00
_cell.angle_gamma   90.00
#
_symmetry.space_group_name_H-M   'P 1'
#
loop_
_entity.id
_entity.type
_entity.pdbx_description
1 polymer ?
#
loop_
_entity_poly.entity_id
_entity_poly.type
_entity_poly.pdbx_seq_one_letter_code
_entity_poly.pdbx_strand_id
1 'polypeptide(L)'
;MPYPRKRVWIIGCVIFVACVALAGGGVAYTSSTDFCLSCHEMRVYQEEMRFSSHAKDAQGQAIGCRQCHIPSGNIARMLGAKAWLGIKDVWVHSVDGGTDLNRAAMQPVARRFTDDANCRACHQNLTKNAKNDGPVSEEGRLAHENYEGKNGQSRSGCVGCHRNLAHLPVFDERIPANHTFAQKIKEIRP
;
A
#
# COMPACT_ATOMS: atom_id res chain seq x y z
N MET A 1 -44.10 -23.28 -25.43
CA MET A 1 -44.11 -21.93 -24.83
C MET A 1 -42.75 -21.27 -25.10
N PRO A 2 -42.65 -20.28 -26.00
CA PRO A 2 -41.39 -19.56 -26.17
C PRO A 2 -41.27 -18.61 -24.98
N TYR A 3 -40.24 -18.78 -24.14
CA TYR A 3 -39.84 -17.68 -23.26
C TYR A 3 -39.60 -16.47 -24.16
N PRO A 4 -40.35 -15.36 -24.03
CA PRO A 4 -40.15 -14.21 -24.91
C PRO A 4 -38.70 -13.77 -24.70
N ARG A 5 -37.89 -13.75 -25.76
CA ARG A 5 -36.43 -13.47 -25.72
C ARG A 5 -36.09 -12.32 -24.76
N LYS A 6 -36.97 -11.32 -24.65
CA LYS A 6 -36.92 -10.21 -23.68
C LYS A 6 -36.76 -10.65 -22.22
N ARG A 7 -37.53 -11.64 -21.73
CA ARG A 7 -37.42 -12.15 -20.34
C ARG A 7 -36.08 -12.82 -20.07
N VAL A 8 -35.54 -13.56 -21.05
CA VAL A 8 -34.20 -14.19 -20.94
C VAL A 8 -33.11 -13.12 -20.85
N TRP A 9 -33.18 -12.09 -21.69
CA TRP A 9 -32.24 -10.96 -21.61
C TRP A 9 -32.34 -10.20 -20.28
N ILE A 10 -33.55 -9.93 -19.79
CA ILE A 10 -33.76 -9.26 -18.51
C ILE A 10 -33.15 -10.07 -17.36
N ILE A 11 -33.45 -11.37 -17.28
CA ILE A 11 -32.89 -12.25 -16.24
C ILE A 11 -31.36 -12.30 -16.36
N GLY A 12 -30.83 -12.45 -17.57
CA GLY A 12 -29.39 -12.44 -17.81
C GLY A 12 -28.71 -11.15 -17.36
N CYS A 13 -29.30 -9.98 -17.67
CA CYS A 13 -28.80 -8.69 -17.22
C CYS A 13 -28.83 -8.55 -15.69
N VAL A 14 -29.91 -8.99 -15.04
CA VAL A 14 -30.03 -8.96 -13.56
C VAL A 14 -28.95 -9.83 -12.92
N ILE A 15 -28.74 -11.05 -13.43
CA ILE A 15 -27.69 -11.96 -12.93
C ILE A 15 -26.31 -11.34 -13.15
N PHE A 16 -26.04 -10.77 -14.32
CA PHE A 16 -24.76 -10.14 -14.62
C PHE A 16 -24.46 -8.98 -13.66
N VAL A 17 -25.43 -8.08 -13.47
CA VAL A 17 -25.30 -6.96 -12.53
C VAL A 17 -25.07 -7.45 -11.10
N ALA A 18 -25.81 -8.48 -10.67
CA ALA A 18 -25.63 -9.09 -9.35
C ALA A 18 -24.21 -9.66 -9.18
N CYS A 19 -23.69 -10.38 -10.18
CA CYS A 19 -22.34 -10.94 -10.16
C CYS A 19 -21.27 -9.83 -10.10
N VAL A 20 -21.41 -8.76 -10.88
CA VAL A 20 -20.49 -7.62 -10.87
C VAL A 20 -20.52 -6.91 -9.51
N ALA A 21 -21.70 -6.71 -8.94
CA ALA A 21 -21.85 -6.09 -7.62
C ALA A 21 -21.20 -6.96 -6.52
N LEU A 22 -21.42 -8.28 -6.54
CA LEU A 22 -20.80 -9.22 -5.61
C LEU A 22 -19.27 -9.24 -5.74
N ALA A 23 -18.75 -9.27 -6.97
CA ALA A 23 -17.31 -9.22 -7.22
C ALA A 23 -16.71 -7.90 -6.72
N GLY A 24 -17.36 -6.77 -7.01
CA GLY A 24 -16.94 -5.45 -6.53
C GLY A 24 -16.93 -5.36 -4.99
N GLY A 25 -17.98 -5.88 -4.35
CA GLY A 25 -18.07 -5.97 -2.89
C GLY A 25 -16.97 -6.85 -2.30
N GLY A 26 -16.69 -8.01 -2.90
CA GLY A 26 -15.60 -8.89 -2.50
C GLY A 26 -14.22 -8.23 -2.62
N VAL A 27 -13.97 -7.50 -3.71
CA VAL A 27 -12.73 -6.73 -3.89
C VAL A 27 -12.61 -5.64 -2.83
N ALA A 28 -13.69 -4.90 -2.55
CA ALA A 28 -13.69 -3.86 -1.51
C ALA A 28 -13.42 -4.44 -0.12
N TYR A 29 -14.12 -5.51 0.26
CA TYR A 29 -13.97 -6.19 1.54
C TYR A 29 -12.55 -6.69 1.75
N THR A 30 -12.02 -7.44 0.78
CA THR A 30 -10.65 -7.99 0.83
C THR A 30 -9.57 -6.92 0.68
N SER A 31 -9.94 -5.66 0.48
CA SER A 31 -9.03 -4.51 0.44
C SER A 31 -9.15 -3.61 1.67
N SER A 32 -9.96 -4.01 2.66
CA SER A 32 -10.08 -3.30 3.93
C SER A 32 -8.87 -3.58 4.82
N THR A 33 -8.55 -2.64 5.71
CA THR A 33 -7.54 -2.85 6.75
C THR A 33 -7.92 -4.03 7.64
N ASP A 34 -9.21 -4.17 8.01
CA ASP A 34 -9.68 -5.26 8.87
C ASP A 34 -9.43 -6.65 8.26
N PHE A 35 -9.63 -6.79 6.93
CA PHE A 35 -9.28 -8.02 6.24
C PHE A 35 -7.78 -8.29 6.29
N CYS A 36 -6.94 -7.28 6.03
CA CYS A 36 -5.48 -7.44 6.15
C CYS A 36 -5.05 -7.87 7.56
N LEU A 37 -5.69 -7.34 8.61
CA LEU A 37 -5.39 -7.63 10.01
C LEU A 37 -6.04 -8.90 10.55
N SER A 38 -6.81 -9.62 9.72
CA SER A 38 -7.34 -10.94 10.06
C SER A 38 -6.22 -11.97 10.25
N CYS A 39 -5.08 -11.78 9.57
CA CYS A 39 -3.87 -12.56 9.75
C CYS A 39 -2.96 -11.94 10.83
N HIS A 40 -2.33 -12.78 11.66
CA HIS A 40 -1.58 -12.32 12.83
C HIS A 40 -0.24 -11.67 12.45
N GLU A 41 0.39 -12.14 11.38
CA GLU A 41 1.65 -11.64 10.83
C GLU A 41 1.57 -10.20 10.34
N MET A 42 0.36 -9.69 10.05
CA MET A 42 0.14 -8.32 9.60
C MET A 42 0.09 -7.30 10.75
N ARG A 43 -0.16 -7.76 11.99
CA ARG A 43 -0.40 -6.87 13.15
C ARG A 43 0.81 -6.02 13.51
N VAL A 44 2.02 -6.59 13.43
CA VAL A 44 3.27 -5.84 13.69
C VAL A 44 3.42 -4.63 12.75
N TYR A 45 3.04 -4.77 11.48
CA TYR A 45 3.12 -3.70 10.50
C TYR A 45 2.10 -2.59 10.77
N GLN A 46 0.91 -2.96 11.25
CA GLN A 46 -0.09 -1.99 11.69
C GLN A 46 0.37 -1.19 12.90
N GLU A 47 0.96 -1.86 13.90
CA GLU A 47 1.48 -1.16 15.07
C GLU A 47 2.62 -0.22 14.67
N GLU A 48 3.58 -0.66 13.86
CA GLU A 48 4.63 0.22 13.31
C GLU A 48 4.03 1.43 12.58
N MET A 49 3.02 1.20 11.72
CA MET A 49 2.39 2.26 10.93
C MET A 49 1.71 3.31 11.81
N ARG A 50 1.12 2.93 12.95
CA ARG A 50 0.47 3.86 13.91
C ARG A 50 1.43 4.90 14.48
N PHE A 51 2.71 4.59 14.60
CA PHE A 51 3.74 5.51 15.10
C PHE A 51 4.52 6.20 13.97
N SER A 52 4.25 5.84 12.73
CA SER A 52 4.89 6.40 11.54
C SER A 52 4.31 7.76 11.13
N SER A 53 4.94 8.41 10.15
CA SER A 53 4.38 9.60 9.49
C SER A 53 3.14 9.30 8.63
N HIS A 54 2.88 8.02 8.33
CA HIS A 54 1.75 7.57 7.52
C HIS A 54 0.65 6.91 8.35
N ALA A 55 0.57 7.22 9.64
CA ALA A 55 -0.56 6.80 10.47
C ALA A 55 -1.87 7.49 10.06
N LYS A 56 -1.76 8.78 9.68
CA LYS A 56 -2.88 9.64 9.30
C LYS A 56 -2.51 10.51 8.12
N ASP A 57 -3.50 10.88 7.33
CA ASP A 57 -3.34 11.85 6.24
C ASP A 57 -3.30 13.30 6.77
N ALA A 58 -3.14 14.26 5.85
CA ALA A 58 -3.11 15.69 6.17
C ALA A 58 -4.42 16.22 6.77
N GLN A 59 -5.53 15.48 6.62
CA GLN A 59 -6.84 15.78 7.20
C GLN A 59 -7.06 15.06 8.55
N GLY A 60 -6.10 14.25 9.00
CA GLY A 60 -6.17 13.49 10.24
C GLY A 60 -6.94 12.17 10.13
N GLN A 61 -7.33 11.74 8.94
CA GLN A 61 -7.98 10.45 8.72
C GLN A 61 -6.94 9.32 8.73
N ALA A 62 -7.30 8.16 9.26
CA ALA A 62 -6.40 7.01 9.30
C ALA A 62 -6.09 6.51 7.88
N ILE A 63 -4.82 6.30 7.59
CA ILE A 63 -4.40 5.67 6.33
C ILE A 63 -4.50 4.15 6.47
N GLY A 64 -5.20 3.51 5.54
CA GLY A 64 -5.37 2.06 5.48
C GLY A 64 -4.37 1.36 4.56
N CYS A 65 -4.20 0.04 4.76
CA CYS A 65 -3.20 -0.77 4.06
C CYS A 65 -3.28 -0.65 2.52
N ARG A 66 -4.52 -0.66 1.99
CA ARG A 66 -4.75 -0.62 0.52
C ARG A 66 -4.24 0.65 -0.14
N GLN A 67 -4.17 1.77 0.59
CA GLN A 67 -3.77 3.05 0.02
C GLN A 67 -2.31 3.05 -0.44
N CYS A 68 -1.48 2.14 0.09
CA CYS A 68 -0.10 1.95 -0.34
C CYS A 68 0.12 0.61 -1.05
N HIS A 69 -0.48 -0.48 -0.55
CA HIS A 69 -0.15 -1.84 -0.98
C HIS A 69 -0.94 -2.37 -2.16
N ILE A 70 -2.11 -1.78 -2.49
CA ILE A 70 -2.91 -2.20 -3.64
C ILE A 70 -2.70 -1.19 -4.76
N PRO A 71 -2.14 -1.58 -5.92
CA PRO A 71 -2.00 -0.70 -7.07
C PRO A 71 -3.28 0.05 -7.41
N SER A 72 -3.16 1.36 -7.60
CA SER A 72 -4.27 2.20 -8.07
C SER A 72 -4.18 2.43 -9.59
N GLY A 73 -5.22 3.04 -10.16
CA GLY A 73 -5.21 3.54 -11.55
C GLY A 73 -5.56 2.54 -12.66
N ASN A 74 -5.29 1.24 -12.51
CA ASN A 74 -5.66 0.23 -13.52
C ASN A 74 -6.30 -1.01 -12.88
N ILE A 75 -7.55 -1.30 -13.24
CA ILE A 75 -8.32 -2.41 -12.65
C ILE A 75 -7.71 -3.78 -12.93
N ALA A 76 -7.20 -4.02 -14.13
CA ALA A 76 -6.57 -5.31 -14.48
C ALA A 76 -5.27 -5.51 -13.70
N ARG A 77 -4.45 -4.45 -13.57
CA ARG A 77 -3.23 -4.46 -12.77
C ARG A 77 -3.52 -4.67 -11.29
N MET A 78 -4.54 -3.98 -10.77
CA MET A 78 -4.98 -4.11 -9.39
C MET A 78 -5.46 -5.52 -9.08
N LEU A 79 -6.35 -6.08 -9.91
CA LEU A 79 -6.85 -7.45 -9.75
C LEU A 79 -5.73 -8.49 -9.88
N GLY A 80 -4.84 -8.34 -10.87
CA GLY A 80 -3.71 -9.24 -11.06
C GLY A 80 -2.72 -9.22 -9.89
N ALA A 81 -2.34 -8.02 -9.42
CA ALA A 81 -1.46 -7.88 -8.26
C ALA A 81 -2.12 -8.44 -6.98
N LYS A 82 -3.41 -8.16 -6.78
CA LYS A 82 -4.17 -8.65 -5.64
C LYS A 82 -4.27 -10.17 -5.63
N ALA A 83 -4.53 -10.79 -6.78
CA ALA A 83 -4.59 -12.25 -6.90
C ALA A 83 -3.21 -12.88 -6.62
N TRP A 84 -2.15 -12.37 -7.26
CA TRP A 84 -0.79 -12.90 -7.07
C TRP A 84 -0.29 -12.77 -5.64
N LEU A 85 -0.38 -11.56 -5.06
CA LEU A 85 0.07 -11.30 -3.69
C LEU A 85 -0.80 -12.04 -2.68
N GLY A 86 -2.12 -12.05 -2.86
CA GLY A 86 -3.03 -12.77 -1.97
C GLY A 86 -2.77 -14.29 -1.94
N ILE A 87 -2.51 -14.91 -3.10
CA ILE A 87 -2.15 -16.34 -3.16
C ILE A 87 -0.83 -16.59 -2.43
N LYS A 88 0.17 -15.73 -2.65
CA LYS A 88 1.47 -15.84 -1.97
C LYS A 88 1.33 -15.70 -0.45
N ASP A 89 0.55 -14.73 0.01
CA ASP A 89 0.36 -14.46 1.44
C ASP A 89 -0.36 -15.64 2.11
N VAL A 90 -1.43 -16.17 1.49
CA VAL A 90 -2.13 -17.37 1.98
C VAL A 90 -1.20 -18.60 2.00
N TRP A 91 -0.35 -18.77 0.99
CA TRP A 91 0.64 -19.85 0.97
C TRP A 91 1.61 -19.76 2.15
N VAL A 92 2.25 -18.59 2.34
CA VAL A 92 3.21 -18.38 3.44
C VAL A 92 2.53 -18.55 4.80
N HIS A 93 1.32 -18.03 4.95
CA HIS A 93 0.52 -18.23 6.17
C HIS A 93 0.26 -19.72 6.45
N SER A 94 -0.14 -20.47 5.43
CA SER A 94 -0.57 -21.86 5.59
C SER A 94 0.59 -22.86 5.72
N VAL A 95 1.71 -22.59 5.05
CA VAL A 95 2.85 -23.52 4.97
C VAL A 95 3.92 -23.16 5.99
N ASP A 96 4.28 -21.88 6.09
CA ASP A 96 5.37 -21.40 6.97
C ASP A 96 4.83 -20.84 8.30
N GLY A 97 3.51 -20.85 8.49
CA GLY A 97 2.83 -20.36 9.71
C GLY A 97 2.78 -18.84 9.84
N GLY A 98 3.35 -18.07 8.90
CA GLY A 98 3.39 -16.60 8.95
C GLY A 98 4.32 -16.01 10.00
N THR A 99 5.08 -16.83 10.72
CA THR A 99 6.01 -16.39 11.78
C THR A 99 7.42 -16.12 11.22
N ASP A 100 8.18 -15.25 11.89
CA ASP A 100 9.61 -14.97 11.59
C ASP A 100 9.92 -14.61 10.13
N LEU A 101 9.01 -13.87 9.49
CA LEU A 101 9.17 -13.43 8.11
C LEU A 101 10.50 -12.67 7.91
N ASN A 102 11.30 -13.10 6.93
CA ASN A 102 12.59 -12.50 6.65
C ASN A 102 12.43 -11.10 6.02
N ARG A 103 12.30 -10.07 6.86
CA ARG A 103 12.12 -8.68 6.43
C ARG A 103 13.30 -8.16 5.60
N ALA A 104 14.51 -8.65 5.85
CA ALA A 104 15.69 -8.26 5.06
C ALA A 104 15.59 -8.76 3.61
N ALA A 105 15.07 -9.97 3.40
CA ALA A 105 14.82 -10.52 2.06
C ALA A 105 13.61 -9.87 1.37
N MET A 106 12.57 -9.51 2.13
CA MET A 106 11.35 -8.91 1.56
C MET A 106 11.51 -7.44 1.21
N GLN A 107 12.27 -6.66 1.98
CA GLN A 107 12.33 -5.20 1.86
C GLN A 107 12.74 -4.70 0.46
N PRO A 108 13.76 -5.25 -0.23
CA PRO A 108 14.13 -4.81 -1.57
C PRO A 108 13.01 -5.05 -2.60
N VAL A 109 12.27 -6.15 -2.43
CA VAL A 109 11.13 -6.50 -3.28
C VAL A 109 9.97 -5.53 -3.01
N ALA A 110 9.63 -5.30 -1.75
CA ALA A 110 8.58 -4.36 -1.37
C ALA A 110 8.83 -2.95 -1.94
N ARG A 111 10.08 -2.48 -1.91
CA ARG A 111 10.48 -1.18 -2.47
C ARG A 111 10.31 -1.08 -3.99
N ARG A 112 10.30 -2.19 -4.72
CA ARG A 112 10.07 -2.21 -6.18
C ARG A 112 8.60 -2.39 -6.55
N PHE A 113 7.85 -3.09 -5.70
CA PHE A 113 6.44 -3.41 -5.96
C PHE A 113 5.47 -2.31 -5.49
N THR A 114 5.89 -1.43 -4.57
CA THR A 114 5.05 -0.31 -4.14
C THR A 114 4.87 0.65 -5.31
N ASP A 115 3.60 0.93 -5.63
CA ASP A 115 3.23 1.78 -6.74
C ASP A 115 3.40 3.26 -6.40
N ASP A 116 4.22 3.98 -7.17
CA ASP A 116 4.36 5.43 -6.99
C ASP A 116 3.03 6.16 -7.23
N ALA A 117 2.11 5.62 -8.05
CA ALA A 117 0.79 6.21 -8.24
C ALA A 117 0.01 6.31 -6.91
N ASN A 118 0.23 5.37 -5.99
CA ASN A 118 -0.36 5.38 -4.65
C ASN A 118 0.22 6.52 -3.80
N CYS A 119 1.52 6.74 -3.85
CA CYS A 119 2.15 7.89 -3.19
C CYS A 119 1.60 9.20 -3.76
N ARG A 120 1.48 9.29 -5.09
CA ARG A 120 1.04 10.50 -5.82
C ARG A 120 -0.46 10.80 -5.66
N ALA A 121 -1.27 9.83 -5.25
CA ALA A 121 -2.68 10.05 -4.94
C ALA A 121 -2.87 11.09 -3.81
N CYS A 122 -1.98 11.08 -2.82
CA CYS A 122 -1.95 12.06 -1.73
C CYS A 122 -0.86 13.13 -1.93
N HIS A 123 0.34 12.74 -2.38
CA HIS A 123 1.46 13.65 -2.66
C HIS A 123 1.41 14.15 -4.10
N GLN A 124 0.38 14.91 -4.44
CA GLN A 124 0.15 15.39 -5.82
C GLN A 124 1.13 16.48 -6.24
N ASN A 125 1.54 17.35 -5.32
CA ASN A 125 2.53 18.38 -5.58
C ASN A 125 3.85 18.07 -4.84
N LEU A 126 4.87 17.65 -5.59
CA LEU A 126 6.18 17.29 -5.02
C LEU A 126 7.01 18.50 -4.57
N THR A 127 6.62 19.73 -4.90
CA THR A 127 7.31 20.92 -4.38
C THR A 127 6.88 21.26 -2.96
N LYS A 128 5.84 20.62 -2.44
CA LYS A 128 5.30 20.84 -1.10
C LYS A 128 5.67 19.73 -0.14
N ASN A 129 5.84 20.08 1.12
CA ASN A 129 6.10 19.13 2.20
C ASN A 129 4.87 18.21 2.43
N ALA A 130 5.05 17.17 3.25
CA ALA A 130 4.01 16.17 3.51
C ALA A 130 2.74 16.75 4.19
N LYS A 131 2.85 17.88 4.88
CA LYS A 131 1.69 18.58 5.50
C LYS A 131 0.98 19.51 4.51
N ASN A 132 1.53 19.70 3.32
CA ASN A 132 1.01 20.59 2.28
C ASN A 132 0.91 22.06 2.72
N ASP A 133 1.62 22.45 3.79
CA ASP A 133 1.61 23.79 4.40
C ASP A 133 2.82 24.66 4.03
N GLY A 134 3.79 24.08 3.32
CA GLY A 134 5.00 24.77 2.89
C GLY A 134 5.79 23.99 1.85
N PRO A 135 6.89 24.57 1.34
CA PRO A 135 7.74 23.89 0.38
C PRO A 135 8.54 22.75 1.02
N VAL A 136 9.01 21.82 0.20
CA VAL A 136 10.12 20.92 0.59
C VAL A 136 11.44 21.71 0.71
N SER A 137 12.43 21.14 1.38
CA SER A 137 13.81 21.64 1.34
C SER A 137 14.33 21.72 -0.10
N GLU A 138 15.33 22.57 -0.34
CA GLU A 138 15.96 22.71 -1.66
C GLU A 138 16.52 21.38 -2.19
N GLU A 139 17.16 20.59 -1.34
CA GLU A 139 17.68 19.26 -1.69
C GLU A 139 16.54 18.31 -2.10
N GLY A 140 15.41 18.40 -1.39
CA GLY A 140 14.19 17.64 -1.68
C GLY A 140 13.56 18.03 -3.01
N ARG A 141 13.52 19.34 -3.33
CA ARG A 141 13.05 19.84 -4.62
C ARG A 141 13.90 19.29 -5.76
N LEU A 142 15.23 19.36 -5.63
CA LEU A 142 16.16 18.84 -6.63
C LEU A 142 16.03 17.32 -6.81
N ALA A 143 15.82 16.56 -5.72
CA ALA A 143 15.60 15.13 -5.78
C ALA A 143 14.27 14.77 -6.47
N HIS A 144 13.20 15.52 -6.22
CA HIS A 144 11.92 15.34 -6.90
C HIS A 144 11.99 15.72 -8.38
N GLU A 145 12.73 16.77 -8.74
CA GLU A 145 13.00 17.09 -10.15
C GLU A 145 13.77 15.98 -10.86
N ASN A 146 14.68 15.30 -10.17
CA ASN A 146 15.41 14.15 -10.72
C ASN A 146 14.50 12.94 -10.93
N TYR A 147 13.57 12.72 -10.01
CA TYR A 147 12.52 11.71 -10.15
C TYR A 147 11.58 12.02 -11.33
N GLU A 148 11.21 13.29 -11.50
CA GLU A 148 10.34 13.75 -12.58
C GLU A 148 11.04 13.88 -13.94
N GLY A 149 12.34 13.57 -14.04
CA GLY A 149 13.07 13.63 -15.30
C GLY A 149 13.58 15.02 -15.69
N LYS A 150 13.47 16.03 -14.81
CA LYS A 150 13.73 17.45 -15.12
C LYS A 150 15.22 17.82 -15.04
N ASN A 151 15.96 17.25 -14.09
CA ASN A 151 17.39 17.55 -13.87
C ASN A 151 18.26 16.26 -13.85
N GLY A 152 17.77 15.22 -14.51
CA GLY A 152 18.35 13.87 -14.56
C GLY A 152 17.25 12.82 -14.51
N GLN A 153 17.60 11.55 -14.40
CA GLN A 153 16.61 10.46 -14.35
C GLN A 153 16.92 9.48 -13.21
N SER A 154 16.13 9.58 -12.14
CA SER A 154 16.22 8.66 -11.01
C SER A 154 15.94 7.22 -11.46
N ARG A 155 16.71 6.27 -10.92
CA ARG A 155 16.45 4.83 -11.06
C ARG A 155 15.62 4.25 -9.90
N SER A 156 15.21 5.10 -8.96
CA SER A 156 14.44 4.73 -7.77
C SER A 156 13.08 5.42 -7.77
N GLY A 157 12.03 4.65 -7.47
CA GLY A 157 10.71 5.18 -7.16
C GLY A 157 10.64 5.83 -5.77
N CYS A 158 9.46 6.27 -5.37
CA CYS A 158 9.24 7.03 -4.14
C CYS A 158 9.82 6.31 -2.91
N VAL A 159 9.46 5.04 -2.71
CA VAL A 159 9.93 4.24 -1.56
C VAL A 159 11.39 3.79 -1.65
N GLY A 160 12.03 3.96 -2.81
CA GLY A 160 13.47 3.75 -2.97
C GLY A 160 14.30 4.82 -2.25
N CYS A 161 13.78 6.05 -2.23
CA CYS A 161 14.35 7.19 -1.50
C CYS A 161 13.71 7.35 -0.11
N HIS A 162 12.38 7.35 -0.03
CA HIS A 162 11.60 7.45 1.21
C HIS A 162 11.48 6.09 1.90
N ARG A 163 12.59 5.61 2.45
CA ARG A 163 12.65 4.30 3.10
C ARG A 163 12.00 4.36 4.48
N ASN A 164 11.45 3.22 4.92
CA ASN A 164 10.95 2.99 6.27
C ASN A 164 9.91 4.02 6.74
N LEU A 165 9.11 4.52 5.80
CA LEU A 165 8.11 5.58 5.99
C LEU A 165 6.90 5.14 6.84
N ALA A 166 6.62 3.83 6.88
CA ALA A 166 5.49 3.22 7.59
C ALA A 166 5.90 2.01 8.43
N HIS A 167 6.89 1.25 7.96
CA HIS A 167 7.35 0.03 8.60
C HIS A 167 8.87 0.09 8.77
N LEU A 168 9.37 -0.15 9.98
CA LEU A 168 10.78 0.00 10.32
C LEU A 168 11.34 -1.30 10.88
N PRO A 169 12.10 -2.09 10.10
CA PRO A 169 12.75 -3.28 10.62
C PRO A 169 13.90 -2.94 11.58
N VAL A 170 14.15 -3.81 12.57
CA VAL A 170 15.18 -3.64 13.61
C VAL A 170 16.55 -3.29 13.01
N PHE A 171 16.96 -3.98 11.95
CA PHE A 171 18.27 -3.76 11.35
C PHE A 171 18.45 -2.34 10.79
N ASP A 172 17.38 -1.66 10.39
CA ASP A 172 17.46 -0.30 9.84
C ASP A 172 17.34 0.80 10.92
N GLU A 173 17.15 0.44 12.19
CA GLU A 173 17.15 1.41 13.30
C GLU A 173 18.49 2.12 13.46
N ARG A 174 19.59 1.49 13.01
CA ARG A 174 20.94 2.07 13.01
C ARG A 174 21.11 3.29 12.09
N ILE A 175 20.15 3.53 11.19
CA ILE A 175 20.20 4.63 10.23
C ILE A 175 19.76 5.91 10.97
N PRO A 176 20.56 6.99 10.99
CA PRO A 176 20.22 8.21 11.74
C PRO A 176 18.84 8.79 11.43
N ALA A 177 18.40 8.74 10.17
CA ALA A 177 17.09 9.19 9.74
C ALA A 177 15.92 8.43 10.40
N ASN A 178 16.15 7.21 10.88
CA ASN A 178 15.12 6.37 11.51
C ASN A 178 15.09 6.52 13.03
N HIS A 179 16.05 7.19 13.67
CA HIS A 179 16.15 7.22 15.14
C HIS A 179 14.88 7.70 15.84
N THR A 180 14.25 8.78 15.33
CA THR A 180 12.99 9.28 15.88
C THR A 180 11.86 8.28 15.74
N PHE A 181 11.77 7.57 14.61
CA PHE A 181 10.74 6.55 14.42
C PHE A 181 11.02 5.32 15.28
N ALA A 182 12.28 4.87 15.34
CA ALA A 182 12.73 3.78 16.20
C ALA A 182 12.37 4.03 17.67
N GLN A 183 12.64 5.24 18.18
CA GLN A 183 12.27 5.63 19.54
C GLN A 183 10.76 5.48 19.81
N LYS A 184 9.90 5.89 18.87
CA LYS A 184 8.44 5.78 19.05
C LYS A 184 7.95 4.32 19.09
N ILE A 185 8.61 3.41 18.39
CA ILE A 185 8.17 2.00 18.31
C ILE A 185 8.86 1.09 19.33
N LYS A 186 9.84 1.58 20.10
CA LYS A 186 10.53 0.79 21.13
C LYS A 186 9.60 0.21 22.19
N GLU A 187 8.50 0.89 22.50
CA GLU A 187 7.56 0.47 23.55
C GLU A 187 6.61 -0.64 23.10
N ILE A 188 6.42 -0.81 21.79
CA ILE A 188 5.52 -1.82 21.19
C ILE A 188 6.25 -3.05 20.66
N ARG A 189 7.58 -3.01 20.62
CA ARG A 189 8.43 -4.14 20.20
C ARG A 189 9.01 -4.77 21.47
N PRO A 190 8.70 -6.05 21.76
CA PRO A 190 9.29 -6.75 22.90
C PRO A 190 10.81 -6.89 22.76
#